data_AF-A0A4V2A2N8-F1
#
_entry.id   AF-A0A4V2A2N8-F1
#
_cell.length_a   1.000
_cell.length_b   1.000
_cell.length_c   1.000
_cell.angle_alpha   90.00
_cell.angle_beta   90.00
_cell.angle_gamma   90.00
#
_symmetry.space_group_name_H-M   'P 1'
#
loop_
_entity.id
_entity.type
_entity.pdbx_description
1 polymer ?
#
loop_
_entity_poly.entity_id
_entity_poly.type
_entity_poly.pdbx_seq_one_letter_code
_entity_poly.pdbx_strand_id
1 'polypeptide(L)'
;MRHGLLALVTGGLGLLVLGVPTQAATATAPTVVSLTFDGTFGSQELAAAILSEHEMSGTFYVNSGYVDSPAHLSIGQLRTIGRGGHEIGGGSAYGNDLSTLTVDDAQRQVCDDRATLAQLGFQVTSFAYPYGTGTARAKKVVQECGYNSAREFAGLYRSPTDCSSCPVAETLPPTDDFRIRTSTDASVDRLKEQVRRAESGGAGWLPLTFTRVCTCSDAMAGTISPSDFVTFVTWLRARQDTTVVRTVDQVMGGPLKPVHGEPSDRLVPDPSPAISTPQALSKAPAWTVLGIDVGQSQILVLCVVVTFAIVVTFRLATKGQRHAL
;
A
#
# COMPACT_ATOMS: atom_id res chain seq x y z
N MET A 1 -70.62 -43.26 -67.74
CA MET A 1 -69.77 -42.65 -68.79
C MET A 1 -68.78 -41.73 -68.10
N ARG A 2 -67.51 -41.81 -68.50
CA ARG A 2 -66.32 -41.19 -67.87
C ARG A 2 -66.43 -39.67 -67.76
N HIS A 3 -66.17 -39.11 -66.58
CA HIS A 3 -65.60 -37.77 -66.44
C HIS A 3 -64.44 -37.83 -65.43
N GLY A 4 -63.24 -37.46 -65.91
CA GLY A 4 -61.99 -37.47 -65.17
C GLY A 4 -61.83 -36.24 -64.29
N LEU A 5 -60.98 -36.37 -63.28
CA LEU A 5 -60.51 -35.25 -62.47
C LEU A 5 -58.98 -35.18 -62.56
N LEU A 6 -58.52 -34.03 -63.06
CA LEU A 6 -57.13 -33.57 -63.10
C LEU A 6 -56.55 -33.47 -61.68
N ALA A 7 -55.40 -34.09 -61.44
CA ALA A 7 -54.59 -33.82 -60.25
C ALA A 7 -53.65 -32.64 -60.53
N LEU A 8 -53.89 -31.50 -59.87
CA LEU A 8 -52.97 -30.36 -59.86
C LEU A 8 -51.82 -30.68 -58.90
N VAL A 9 -50.60 -30.83 -59.42
CA VAL A 9 -49.38 -30.91 -58.61
C VAL A 9 -48.84 -29.49 -58.45
N THR A 10 -49.07 -28.88 -57.29
CA THR A 10 -48.43 -27.60 -56.93
C THR A 10 -47.01 -27.88 -56.45
N GLY A 11 -46.01 -27.52 -57.27
CA GLY A 11 -44.60 -27.54 -56.89
C GLY A 11 -44.29 -26.38 -55.93
N GLY A 12 -43.97 -26.71 -54.68
CA GLY A 12 -43.41 -25.77 -53.71
C GLY A 12 -41.89 -25.67 -53.89
N LEU A 13 -41.40 -24.51 -54.33
CA LEU A 13 -39.99 -24.15 -54.29
C LEU A 13 -39.57 -23.99 -52.81
N GLY A 14 -38.91 -25.00 -52.25
CA GLY A 14 -38.25 -24.87 -50.95
C GLY A 14 -36.96 -24.08 -51.09
N LEU A 15 -36.98 -22.80 -50.67
CA LEU A 15 -35.77 -21.98 -50.60
C LEU A 15 -34.92 -22.47 -49.41
N LEU A 16 -33.84 -23.20 -49.71
CA LEU A 16 -32.88 -23.64 -48.71
C LEU A 16 -32.00 -22.44 -48.30
N VAL A 17 -32.35 -21.77 -47.20
CA VAL A 17 -31.52 -20.72 -46.62
C VAL A 17 -30.36 -21.40 -45.89
N LEU A 18 -29.19 -21.44 -46.53
CA LEU A 18 -27.94 -21.81 -45.87
C LEU A 18 -27.61 -20.72 -44.85
N GLY A 19 -27.92 -20.97 -43.58
CA GLY A 19 -27.53 -20.11 -42.47
C GLY A 19 -26.00 -20.06 -42.41
N VAL A 20 -25.41 -18.91 -42.73
CA VAL A 20 -24.01 -18.64 -42.45
C VAL A 20 -23.87 -18.64 -40.93
N PRO A 21 -23.02 -19.48 -40.31
CA PRO A 21 -22.78 -19.37 -38.88
C PRO A 21 -22.19 -17.99 -38.62
N THR A 22 -22.96 -17.11 -38.00
CA THR A 22 -22.44 -15.88 -37.42
C THR A 22 -21.43 -16.29 -36.36
N GLN A 23 -20.15 -16.16 -36.70
CA GLN A 23 -19.06 -16.33 -35.75
C GLN A 23 -19.33 -15.33 -34.63
N ALA A 24 -19.74 -15.81 -33.46
CA ALA A 24 -19.82 -14.97 -32.28
C ALA A 24 -18.44 -14.37 -32.09
N ALA A 25 -18.32 -13.04 -32.19
CA ALA A 25 -17.09 -12.36 -31.84
C ALA A 25 -16.80 -12.74 -30.38
N THR A 26 -15.74 -13.52 -30.16
CA THR A 26 -15.19 -13.72 -28.82
C THR A 26 -14.88 -12.34 -28.27
N ALA A 27 -15.70 -11.86 -27.34
CA ALA A 27 -15.42 -10.63 -26.63
C ALA A 27 -14.05 -10.79 -25.99
N THR A 28 -13.07 -10.01 -26.45
CA THR A 28 -11.73 -9.98 -25.87
C THR A 28 -11.90 -9.67 -24.38
N ALA A 29 -11.28 -10.48 -23.51
CA ALA A 29 -11.33 -10.23 -22.08
C ALA A 29 -10.85 -8.80 -21.77
N PRO A 30 -11.49 -8.09 -20.82
CA PRO A 30 -11.07 -6.73 -20.51
C PRO A 30 -9.64 -6.73 -19.96
N THR A 31 -8.91 -5.64 -20.23
CA THR A 31 -7.61 -5.40 -19.61
C THR A 31 -7.81 -5.12 -18.13
N VAL A 32 -7.02 -5.76 -17.27
CA VAL A 32 -7.05 -5.51 -15.83
C VAL A 32 -6.01 -4.45 -15.51
N VAL A 33 -6.38 -3.40 -14.79
CA VAL A 33 -5.45 -2.39 -14.25
C VAL A 33 -5.45 -2.48 -12.73
N SER A 34 -4.27 -2.54 -12.12
CA SER A 34 -4.10 -2.40 -10.68
C SER A 34 -3.34 -1.13 -10.38
N LEU A 35 -3.91 -0.28 -9.53
CA LEU A 35 -3.27 0.96 -9.09
C LEU A 35 -2.64 0.69 -7.73
N THR A 36 -1.31 0.70 -7.67
CA THR A 36 -0.57 0.31 -6.46
C THR A 36 0.24 1.47 -5.90
N PHE A 37 0.30 1.57 -4.58
CA PHE A 37 0.97 2.66 -3.86
C PHE A 37 2.05 2.12 -2.95
N ASP A 38 3.25 2.66 -3.07
CA ASP A 38 4.43 2.14 -2.39
C ASP A 38 4.84 3.01 -1.22
N GLY A 39 5.02 2.38 -0.07
CA GLY A 39 5.42 3.02 1.18
C GLY A 39 4.23 3.46 2.02
N THR A 40 4.52 4.01 3.21
CA THR A 40 3.49 4.37 4.21
C THR A 40 3.21 5.88 4.21
N PHE A 41 3.37 6.57 3.09
CA PHE A 41 3.31 8.04 3.06
C PHE A 41 1.90 8.57 3.31
N GLY A 42 1.78 9.62 4.14
CA GLY A 42 0.48 10.21 4.49
C GLY A 42 -0.32 10.72 3.28
N SER A 43 0.35 11.11 2.19
CA SER A 43 -0.30 11.53 0.95
C SER A 43 -1.15 10.44 0.27
N GLN A 44 -0.93 9.18 0.63
CA GLN A 44 -1.70 8.06 0.08
C GLN A 44 -3.14 8.00 0.60
N GLU A 45 -3.46 8.66 1.73
CA GLU A 45 -4.86 8.81 2.17
C GLU A 45 -5.70 9.55 1.11
N LEU A 46 -5.13 10.60 0.51
CA LEU A 46 -5.79 11.34 -0.58
C LEU A 46 -5.96 10.45 -1.82
N ALA A 47 -4.98 9.60 -2.13
CA ALA A 47 -5.08 8.66 -3.24
C ALA A 47 -6.25 7.68 -3.06
N ALA A 48 -6.40 7.12 -1.85
CA ALA A 48 -7.52 6.24 -1.50
C ALA A 48 -8.88 6.96 -1.61
N ALA A 49 -8.97 8.19 -1.10
CA ALA A 49 -10.19 8.99 -1.20
C ALA A 49 -10.58 9.24 -2.67
N ILE A 50 -9.63 9.67 -3.52
CA ILE A 50 -9.85 9.87 -4.96
C ILE A 50 -10.34 8.58 -5.62
N LEU A 51 -9.73 7.43 -5.32
CA LEU A 51 -10.15 6.15 -5.90
C LEU A 51 -11.56 5.75 -5.46
N SER A 52 -11.88 5.90 -4.17
CA SER A 52 -13.21 5.63 -3.62
C SER A 52 -14.29 6.49 -4.29
N GLU A 53 -14.03 7.77 -4.53
CA GLU A 53 -14.93 8.68 -5.26
C GLU A 53 -15.22 8.23 -6.70
N HIS A 54 -14.31 7.44 -7.29
CA HIS A 54 -14.45 6.89 -8.63
C HIS A 54 -14.90 5.42 -8.63
N GLU A 55 -15.36 4.90 -7.50
CA GLU A 55 -15.77 3.49 -7.34
C GLU A 55 -14.66 2.50 -7.75
N MET A 56 -13.42 2.87 -7.44
CA MET A 56 -12.22 2.07 -7.71
C MET A 56 -11.51 1.72 -6.41
N SER A 57 -10.88 0.55 -6.42
CA SER A 57 -10.01 0.09 -5.34
C SER A 57 -8.56 0.05 -5.82
N GLY A 58 -7.63 0.19 -4.88
CA GLY A 58 -6.19 0.19 -5.13
C GLY A 58 -5.49 -0.66 -4.08
N THR A 59 -4.20 -0.92 -4.28
CA THR A 59 -3.38 -1.72 -3.36
C THR A 59 -2.31 -0.83 -2.73
N PHE A 60 -2.29 -0.74 -1.41
CA PHE A 60 -1.36 0.09 -0.64
C PHE A 60 -0.35 -0.81 0.07
N TYR A 61 0.91 -0.77 -0.38
CA TYR A 61 2.00 -1.56 0.17
C TYR A 61 2.66 -0.81 1.32
N VAL A 62 2.35 -1.25 2.53
CA VAL A 62 2.69 -0.55 3.77
C VAL A 62 3.99 -1.09 4.34
N ASN A 63 4.89 -0.17 4.72
CA ASN A 63 5.99 -0.45 5.62
C ASN A 63 5.52 -0.22 7.06
N SER A 64 5.26 -1.29 7.80
CA SER A 64 4.69 -1.22 9.15
C SER A 64 5.55 -0.41 10.12
N GLY A 65 6.88 -0.44 9.99
CA GLY A 65 7.82 0.30 10.83
C GLY A 65 7.67 1.82 10.77
N TYR A 66 6.97 2.36 9.77
CA TYR A 66 6.69 3.79 9.64
C TYR A 66 5.26 4.20 10.04
N VAL A 67 4.35 3.26 10.30
CA VAL A 67 2.97 3.58 10.70
C VAL A 67 2.95 4.45 11.97
N ASP A 68 2.02 5.41 12.07
CA ASP A 68 1.94 6.39 13.18
C ASP A 68 3.21 7.26 13.38
N SER A 69 4.18 7.22 12.47
CA SER A 69 5.32 8.14 12.49
C SER A 69 4.99 9.44 11.75
N PRO A 70 5.70 10.55 12.02
CA PRO A 70 5.49 11.80 11.30
C PRO A 70 5.55 11.62 9.78
N ALA A 71 4.65 12.31 9.06
CA ALA A 71 4.49 12.25 7.60
C ALA A 71 4.04 10.89 7.00
N HIS A 72 3.71 9.91 7.84
CA HIS A 72 3.24 8.60 7.43
C HIS A 72 1.80 8.35 7.88
N LEU A 73 1.16 7.35 7.25
CA LEU A 73 -0.21 6.95 7.58
C LEU A 73 -0.29 6.43 9.02
N SER A 74 -1.32 6.88 9.71
CA SER A 74 -1.71 6.34 11.00
C SER A 74 -2.48 5.02 10.88
N ILE A 75 -2.57 4.27 11.98
CA ILE A 75 -3.42 3.07 12.04
C ILE A 75 -4.88 3.42 11.68
N GLY A 76 -5.37 4.57 12.15
CA GLY A 76 -6.72 5.06 11.84
C GLY A 76 -6.92 5.27 10.34
N GLN A 77 -5.99 5.94 9.67
CA GLN A 77 -6.03 6.16 8.23
C GLN A 77 -5.95 4.84 7.46
N LEU A 78 -5.08 3.91 7.85
CA LEU A 78 -5.01 2.58 7.22
C LEU A 78 -6.31 1.78 7.35
N ARG A 79 -6.98 1.86 8.51
CA ARG A 79 -8.30 1.23 8.70
C ARG A 79 -9.37 1.89 7.83
N THR A 80 -9.34 3.20 7.67
CA THR A 80 -10.23 3.92 6.74
C THR A 80 -10.00 3.46 5.31
N ILE A 81 -8.73 3.37 4.87
CA ILE A 81 -8.35 2.87 3.55
C ILE A 81 -8.87 1.43 3.36
N GLY A 82 -8.58 0.52 4.28
CA GLY A 82 -9.07 -0.87 4.19
C GLY A 82 -10.60 -0.99 4.16
N ARG A 83 -11.31 -0.19 4.97
CA ARG A 83 -12.80 -0.16 4.97
C ARG A 83 -13.39 0.43 3.69
N GLY A 84 -12.65 1.26 2.97
CA GLY A 84 -13.00 1.75 1.63
C GLY A 84 -12.91 0.68 0.53
N GLY A 85 -12.52 -0.56 0.87
CA GLY A 85 -12.36 -1.65 -0.08
C GLY A 85 -11.02 -1.64 -0.80
N HIS A 86 -10.05 -0.84 -0.32
CA HIS A 86 -8.67 -0.90 -0.79
C HIS A 86 -7.94 -2.07 -0.12
N GLU A 87 -6.97 -2.64 -0.83
CA GLU A 87 -6.10 -3.68 -0.32
C GLU A 87 -4.93 -3.08 0.47
N ILE A 88 -4.59 -3.70 1.60
CA ILE A 88 -3.37 -3.40 2.36
C ILE A 88 -2.38 -4.56 2.16
N GLY A 89 -1.30 -4.30 1.44
CA GLY A 89 -0.19 -5.23 1.19
C GLY A 89 1.04 -4.90 2.03
N GLY A 90 2.03 -5.80 2.02
CA GLY A 90 3.30 -5.62 2.75
C GLY A 90 4.41 -5.02 1.87
N GLY A 91 5.31 -4.27 2.49
CA GLY A 91 6.43 -3.59 1.82
C GLY A 91 7.78 -3.79 2.52
N SER A 92 7.87 -4.71 3.48
CA SER A 92 8.95 -4.84 4.48
C SER A 92 8.85 -3.77 5.56
N ALA A 93 9.29 -4.08 6.78
CA ALA A 93 9.02 -3.25 7.95
C ALA A 93 9.57 -1.83 7.78
N TYR A 94 10.78 -1.68 7.21
CA TYR A 94 11.41 -0.38 6.98
C TYR A 94 11.81 -0.12 5.52
N GLY A 95 11.29 -0.92 4.59
CA GLY A 95 11.53 -0.70 3.15
C GLY A 95 12.99 -0.92 2.73
N ASN A 96 13.75 -1.75 3.45
CA ASN A 96 15.14 -2.06 3.11
C ASN A 96 15.24 -2.84 1.79
N ASP A 97 16.31 -2.57 1.01
CA ASP A 97 16.65 -3.39 -0.15
C ASP A 97 17.02 -4.81 0.29
N LEU A 98 16.07 -5.73 0.12
CA LEU A 98 16.22 -7.12 0.53
C LEU A 98 17.41 -7.81 -0.13
N SER A 99 17.86 -7.36 -1.31
CA SER A 99 18.99 -7.96 -2.03
C SER A 99 20.33 -7.78 -1.31
N THR A 100 20.44 -6.75 -0.46
CA THR A 100 21.64 -6.37 0.28
C THR A 100 21.72 -6.98 1.68
N LEU A 101 20.59 -7.42 2.22
CA LEU A 101 20.48 -7.97 3.57
C LEU A 101 20.96 -9.42 3.66
N THR A 102 21.26 -9.89 4.86
CA THR A 102 21.36 -11.33 5.13
C THR A 102 20.00 -12.02 4.93
N VAL A 103 19.96 -13.36 4.90
CA VAL A 103 18.69 -14.10 4.86
C VAL A 103 17.84 -13.80 6.09
N ASP A 104 18.44 -13.88 7.28
CA ASP A 104 17.74 -13.69 8.55
C ASP A 104 17.20 -12.26 8.69
N ASP A 105 17.98 -11.25 8.27
CA ASP A 105 17.51 -9.86 8.28
C ASP A 105 16.37 -9.63 7.29
N ALA A 106 16.47 -10.19 6.07
CA ALA A 106 15.38 -10.12 5.10
C ALA A 106 14.12 -10.83 5.62
N GLN A 107 14.27 -11.98 6.28
CA GLN A 107 13.15 -12.71 6.86
C GLN A 107 12.47 -11.91 7.97
N ARG A 108 13.23 -11.32 8.90
CA ARG A 108 12.67 -10.40 9.91
C ARG A 108 11.93 -9.23 9.26
N GLN A 109 12.57 -8.53 8.33
CA GLN A 109 11.95 -7.40 7.64
C GLN A 109 10.62 -7.74 6.95
N VAL A 110 10.49 -8.93 6.36
CA VAL A 110 9.30 -9.32 5.59
C VAL A 110 8.23 -9.97 6.47
N CYS A 111 8.62 -10.86 7.38
CA CYS A 111 7.71 -11.59 8.24
C CYS A 111 7.14 -10.66 9.34
N ASP A 112 7.99 -9.89 10.02
CA ASP A 112 7.55 -9.00 11.11
C ASP A 112 6.64 -7.88 10.58
N ASP A 113 6.87 -7.45 9.33
CA ASP A 113 5.97 -6.52 8.63
C ASP A 113 4.57 -7.11 8.46
N ARG A 114 4.50 -8.33 7.92
CA ARG A 114 3.24 -9.03 7.73
C ARG A 114 2.55 -9.30 9.07
N ALA A 115 3.30 -9.73 10.07
CA ALA A 115 2.80 -10.00 11.41
C ALA A 115 2.20 -8.76 12.05
N THR A 116 2.90 -7.63 11.95
CA THR A 116 2.41 -6.33 12.44
C THR A 116 1.11 -5.92 11.75
N LEU A 117 1.07 -5.96 10.42
CA LEU A 117 -0.13 -5.57 9.67
C LEU A 117 -1.32 -6.53 9.92
N ALA A 118 -1.07 -7.83 10.03
CA ALA A 118 -2.09 -8.81 10.38
C ALA A 118 -2.67 -8.55 11.77
N GLN A 119 -1.81 -8.23 12.74
CA GLN A 119 -2.20 -7.90 14.11
C GLN A 119 -3.00 -6.58 14.20
N LEU A 120 -2.80 -5.65 13.24
CA LEU A 120 -3.63 -4.45 13.10
C LEU A 120 -5.02 -4.73 12.48
N GLY A 121 -5.25 -5.96 12.01
CA GLY A 121 -6.52 -6.45 11.48
C GLY A 121 -6.58 -6.57 9.95
N PHE A 122 -5.46 -6.45 9.24
CA PHE A 122 -5.43 -6.52 7.78
C PHE A 122 -5.18 -7.95 7.27
N GLN A 123 -5.82 -8.30 6.15
CA GLN A 123 -5.54 -9.55 5.44
C GLN A 123 -4.43 -9.30 4.42
N VAL A 124 -3.19 -9.52 4.85
CA VAL A 124 -2.01 -9.21 4.02
C VAL A 124 -1.60 -10.43 3.20
N THR A 125 -1.86 -10.37 1.90
CA THR A 125 -1.62 -11.45 0.92
C THR A 125 -0.61 -11.08 -0.16
N SER A 126 -0.45 -9.80 -0.51
CA SER A 126 0.48 -9.36 -1.55
C SER A 126 1.67 -8.58 -0.98
N PHE A 127 2.79 -8.61 -1.71
CA PHE A 127 4.03 -7.95 -1.34
C PHE A 127 4.60 -7.07 -2.46
N ALA A 128 5.24 -5.97 -2.09
CA ALA A 128 6.04 -5.13 -2.96
C ALA A 128 7.51 -5.22 -2.58
N TYR A 129 8.39 -5.64 -3.50
CA TYR A 129 9.83 -5.58 -3.24
C TYR A 129 10.30 -4.13 -3.14
N PRO A 130 10.89 -3.68 -2.01
CA PRO A 130 11.59 -2.41 -1.98
C PRO A 130 12.65 -2.37 -3.06
N TYR A 131 12.74 -1.24 -3.77
CA TYR A 131 13.63 -1.04 -4.93
C TYR A 131 13.39 -2.00 -6.11
N GLY A 132 12.36 -2.86 -6.05
CA GLY A 132 11.95 -3.73 -7.15
C GLY A 132 12.89 -4.90 -7.45
N THR A 133 13.56 -5.44 -6.41
CA THR A 133 14.54 -6.53 -6.60
C THR A 133 14.06 -7.86 -6.01
N GLY A 134 13.22 -8.57 -6.76
CA GLY A 134 12.76 -9.94 -6.48
C GLY A 134 13.82 -11.01 -6.77
N THR A 135 15.00 -10.93 -6.14
CA THR A 135 16.02 -11.98 -6.24
C THR A 135 15.45 -13.35 -5.85
N ALA A 136 16.05 -14.45 -6.30
CA ALA A 136 15.62 -15.79 -5.90
C ALA A 136 15.57 -15.99 -4.36
N ARG A 137 16.50 -15.34 -3.64
CA ARG A 137 16.53 -15.31 -2.18
C ARG A 137 15.36 -14.52 -1.59
N ALA A 138 15.13 -13.30 -2.08
CA ALA A 138 14.02 -12.46 -1.61
C ALA A 138 12.66 -13.10 -1.91
N LYS A 139 12.51 -13.73 -3.08
CA LYS A 139 11.35 -14.56 -3.45
C LYS A 139 11.08 -15.65 -2.44
N LYS A 140 12.11 -16.44 -2.10
CA LYS A 140 11.98 -17.52 -1.11
C LYS A 140 11.53 -16.98 0.25
N VAL A 141 12.13 -15.89 0.72
CA VAL A 141 11.73 -15.24 1.98
C VAL A 141 10.26 -14.81 1.96
N VAL A 142 9.80 -14.13 0.91
CA VAL A 142 8.41 -13.67 0.81
C VAL A 142 7.42 -14.84 0.76
N GLN A 143 7.78 -15.93 0.10
CA GLN A 143 7.01 -17.18 0.12
C GLN A 143 6.92 -17.78 1.52
N GLU A 144 8.05 -17.88 2.22
CA GLU A 144 8.15 -18.45 3.58
C GLU A 144 7.44 -17.58 4.63
N CYS A 145 7.38 -16.26 4.43
CA CYS A 145 6.59 -15.36 5.28
C CYS A 145 5.08 -15.40 4.98
N GLY A 146 4.63 -16.23 4.04
CA GLY A 146 3.20 -16.52 3.83
C GLY A 146 2.45 -15.53 2.95
N TYR A 147 3.14 -14.82 2.05
CA TYR A 147 2.47 -14.05 0.99
C TYR A 147 1.99 -14.98 -0.15
N ASN A 148 1.01 -14.52 -0.92
CA ASN A 148 0.46 -15.18 -2.10
C ASN A 148 1.16 -14.71 -3.37
N SER A 149 1.56 -13.44 -3.41
CA SER A 149 2.19 -12.83 -4.57
C SER A 149 3.18 -11.75 -4.17
N ALA A 150 4.07 -11.41 -5.11
CA ALA A 150 4.98 -10.28 -4.98
C ALA A 150 5.26 -9.62 -6.32
N ARG A 151 5.37 -8.29 -6.31
CA ARG A 151 5.58 -7.47 -7.51
C ARG A 151 6.91 -6.73 -7.50
N GLU A 152 7.53 -6.68 -8.67
CA GLU A 152 8.76 -5.92 -8.98
C GLU A 152 8.42 -4.42 -9.16
N PHE A 153 9.42 -3.55 -9.32
CA PHE A 153 9.16 -2.11 -9.60
C PHE A 153 9.08 -1.78 -11.11
N ALA A 154 9.42 -2.73 -11.97
CA ALA A 154 9.49 -2.54 -13.41
C ALA A 154 9.26 -3.85 -14.19
N GLY A 155 9.48 -3.80 -15.50
CA GLY A 155 9.46 -4.96 -16.39
C GLY A 155 8.36 -4.92 -17.44
N LEU A 156 7.41 -3.99 -17.32
CA LEU A 156 6.46 -3.68 -18.40
C LEU A 156 6.93 -2.49 -19.22
N TYR A 157 6.41 -2.41 -20.44
CA TYR A 157 6.65 -1.30 -21.34
C TYR A 157 6.13 0.01 -20.73
N ARG A 158 7.05 0.97 -20.58
CA ARG A 158 6.74 2.33 -20.13
C ARG A 158 6.84 3.34 -21.28
N SER A 159 7.88 3.24 -22.09
CA SER A 159 8.10 4.08 -23.28
C SER A 159 9.10 3.47 -24.26
N PRO A 160 9.17 3.98 -25.52
CA PRO A 160 10.10 3.45 -26.52
C PRO A 160 11.57 3.57 -26.11
N THR A 161 11.88 4.58 -25.30
CA THR A 161 13.24 4.88 -24.82
C THR A 161 13.65 4.11 -23.57
N ASP A 162 12.69 3.50 -22.87
CA ASP A 162 12.95 2.79 -21.63
C ASP A 162 13.23 1.31 -21.90
N CYS A 163 12.26 0.64 -22.50
CA CYS A 163 12.38 -0.76 -22.90
C CYS A 163 11.40 -1.06 -24.04
N SER A 164 11.88 -0.97 -25.28
CA SER A 164 11.05 -1.19 -26.47
C SER A 164 10.63 -2.65 -26.67
N SER A 165 11.34 -3.60 -26.06
CA SER A 165 11.06 -5.03 -26.11
C SER A 165 10.27 -5.57 -24.90
N CYS A 166 9.99 -4.73 -23.89
CA CYS A 166 9.21 -5.14 -22.74
C CYS A 166 7.75 -5.38 -23.15
N PRO A 167 7.06 -6.34 -22.52
CA PRO A 167 5.64 -6.57 -22.79
C PRO A 167 4.80 -5.38 -22.31
N VAL A 168 3.71 -5.11 -23.01
CA VAL A 168 2.79 -4.00 -22.68
C VAL A 168 1.87 -4.30 -21.51
N ALA A 169 1.75 -5.57 -21.12
CA ALA A 169 0.99 -6.05 -19.97
C ALA A 169 1.64 -7.32 -19.40
N GLU A 170 1.43 -7.55 -18.11
CA GLU A 170 1.66 -8.83 -17.45
C GLU A 170 0.64 -9.87 -17.93
N THR A 171 1.06 -11.12 -17.93
CA THR A 171 0.22 -12.28 -18.22
C THR A 171 -0.80 -12.52 -17.11
N LEU A 172 -1.95 -13.09 -17.47
CA LEU A 172 -2.94 -13.59 -16.52
C LEU A 172 -3.22 -15.07 -16.79
N PRO A 173 -2.84 -15.99 -15.88
CA PRO A 173 -2.07 -15.75 -14.65
C PRO A 173 -0.64 -15.25 -14.95
N PRO A 174 0.04 -14.60 -13.98
CA PRO A 174 1.44 -14.20 -14.15
C PRO A 174 2.35 -15.38 -14.43
N THR A 175 3.47 -15.13 -15.11
CA THR A 175 4.50 -16.17 -15.33
C THR A 175 5.18 -16.57 -14.03
N ASP A 176 5.30 -15.65 -13.08
CA ASP A 176 5.83 -15.87 -11.75
C ASP A 176 5.05 -15.00 -10.75
N ASP A 177 4.23 -15.64 -9.91
CA ASP A 177 3.38 -14.96 -8.91
C ASP A 177 4.18 -14.09 -7.93
N PHE A 178 5.49 -14.33 -7.79
CA PHE A 178 6.39 -13.58 -6.92
C PHE A 178 7.37 -12.69 -7.69
N ARG A 179 7.17 -12.49 -8.99
CA ARG A 179 7.93 -11.54 -9.80
C ARG A 179 7.02 -10.85 -10.82
N ILE A 180 5.87 -10.39 -10.34
CA ILE A 180 4.88 -9.68 -11.15
C ILE A 180 5.51 -8.39 -11.68
N ARG A 181 5.50 -8.22 -13.00
CA ARG A 181 6.05 -7.01 -13.64
C ARG A 181 5.09 -5.85 -13.48
N THR A 182 5.65 -4.66 -13.37
CA THR A 182 4.87 -3.42 -13.24
C THR A 182 5.40 -2.34 -14.18
N SER A 183 4.69 -1.22 -14.22
CA SER A 183 5.18 0.03 -14.80
C SER A 183 4.96 1.20 -13.84
N THR A 184 5.83 2.21 -13.94
CA THR A 184 5.75 3.45 -13.17
C THR A 184 5.75 4.66 -14.10
N ASP A 185 4.82 5.59 -13.91
CA ASP A 185 4.80 6.86 -14.62
C ASP A 185 4.03 7.91 -13.81
N ALA A 186 4.24 9.18 -14.11
CA ALA A 186 3.55 10.31 -13.49
C ALA A 186 2.84 11.21 -14.51
N SER A 187 3.07 10.99 -15.81
CA SER A 187 2.41 11.72 -16.89
C SER A 187 1.07 11.07 -17.23
N VAL A 188 -0.01 11.84 -17.17
CA VAL A 188 -1.36 11.39 -17.54
C VAL A 188 -1.39 10.79 -18.94
N ASP A 189 -0.76 11.44 -19.92
CA ASP A 189 -0.76 10.96 -21.31
C ASP A 189 -0.02 9.63 -21.46
N ARG A 190 1.08 9.46 -20.72
CA ARG A 190 1.84 8.20 -20.70
C ARG A 190 1.07 7.09 -20.01
N LEU A 191 0.40 7.36 -18.89
CA LEU A 191 -0.44 6.39 -18.21
C LEU A 191 -1.60 5.95 -19.13
N LYS A 192 -2.27 6.89 -19.80
CA LYS A 192 -3.32 6.59 -20.80
C LYS A 192 -2.80 5.79 -21.99
N GLU A 193 -1.59 6.08 -22.46
CA GLU A 193 -0.96 5.34 -23.55
C GLU A 193 -0.64 3.90 -23.15
N GLN A 194 -0.12 3.67 -21.95
CA GLN A 194 0.15 2.33 -21.44
C GLN A 194 -1.12 1.48 -21.36
N VAL A 195 -2.22 2.05 -20.83
CA VAL A 195 -3.52 1.37 -20.80
C VAL A 195 -4.01 1.04 -22.21
N ARG A 196 -3.96 2.00 -23.15
CA ARG A 196 -4.38 1.77 -24.55
C ARG A 196 -3.56 0.68 -25.25
N ARG A 197 -2.26 0.58 -24.94
CA ARG A 197 -1.39 -0.48 -25.45
C ARG A 197 -1.70 -1.84 -24.86
N ALA A 198 -1.99 -1.91 -23.57
CA ALA A 198 -2.42 -3.15 -22.94
C ALA A 198 -3.76 -3.63 -23.53
N GLU A 199 -4.71 -2.71 -23.76
CA GLU A 199 -5.99 -3.00 -24.42
C GLU A 199 -5.80 -3.53 -25.86
N SER A 200 -4.93 -2.90 -26.66
CA SER A 200 -4.66 -3.36 -28.03
C SER A 200 -3.84 -4.65 -28.09
N GLY A 201 -3.15 -5.01 -27.00
CA GLY A 201 -2.35 -6.22 -26.85
C GLY A 201 -3.16 -7.52 -26.72
N GLY A 202 -4.49 -7.44 -26.59
CA GLY A 202 -5.36 -8.62 -26.61
C GLY A 202 -5.67 -9.25 -25.25
N ALA A 203 -5.78 -8.42 -24.20
CA ALA A 203 -5.97 -8.77 -22.78
C ALA A 203 -4.68 -9.04 -21.99
N GLY A 204 -4.72 -8.75 -20.69
CA GLY A 204 -3.58 -8.86 -19.79
C GLY A 204 -3.79 -8.02 -18.53
N TRP A 205 -2.74 -7.91 -17.72
CA TRP A 205 -2.74 -7.16 -16.47
C TRP A 205 -1.70 -6.05 -16.48
N LEU A 206 -2.12 -4.83 -16.13
CA LEU A 206 -1.25 -3.67 -16.05
C LEU A 206 -1.23 -3.14 -14.60
N PRO A 207 -0.30 -3.64 -13.75
CA PRO A 207 0.01 -2.99 -12.48
C PRO A 207 0.76 -1.68 -12.71
N LEU A 208 0.19 -0.57 -12.23
CA LEU A 208 0.77 0.76 -12.25
C LEU A 208 1.17 1.17 -10.84
N THR A 209 2.44 1.49 -10.65
CA THR A 209 3.00 1.84 -9.33
C THR A 209 3.14 3.35 -9.16
N PHE A 210 2.65 3.86 -8.03
CA PHE A 210 2.79 5.24 -7.57
C PHE A 210 3.47 5.25 -6.21
N THR A 211 4.23 6.30 -5.92
CA THR A 211 4.87 6.48 -4.61
C THR A 211 4.06 7.46 -3.77
N ARG A 212 3.63 8.57 -4.38
CA ARG A 212 2.91 9.66 -3.69
C ARG A 212 1.88 10.30 -4.62
N VAL A 213 0.74 10.71 -4.04
CA VAL A 213 -0.22 11.61 -4.69
C VAL A 213 -0.18 12.96 -3.99
N CYS A 214 0.69 13.86 -4.44
CA CYS A 214 0.89 15.17 -3.80
C CYS A 214 1.51 16.22 -4.73
N THR A 215 1.33 17.49 -4.34
CA THR A 215 2.16 18.60 -4.80
C THR A 215 3.15 18.91 -3.69
N CYS A 216 4.31 18.24 -3.74
CA CYS A 216 5.26 18.14 -2.64
C CYS A 216 6.67 18.47 -3.15
N SER A 217 7.48 19.14 -2.32
CA SER A 217 8.81 19.62 -2.71
C SER A 217 9.85 18.50 -2.84
N ASP A 218 9.58 17.35 -2.25
CA ASP A 218 10.38 16.12 -2.24
C ASP A 218 9.86 15.07 -3.24
N ALA A 219 9.25 15.53 -4.33
CA ALA A 219 8.73 14.65 -5.38
C ALA A 219 9.83 13.72 -5.93
N MET A 220 9.46 12.46 -6.13
CA MET A 220 10.35 11.39 -6.59
C MET A 220 9.69 10.60 -7.73
N ALA A 221 10.39 9.58 -8.24
CA ALA A 221 9.80 8.68 -9.23
C ALA A 221 8.49 8.09 -8.71
N GLY A 222 7.43 8.11 -9.53
CA GLY A 222 6.09 7.68 -9.13
C GLY A 222 5.29 8.71 -8.33
N THR A 223 5.77 9.94 -8.14
CA THR A 223 4.95 11.04 -7.58
C THR A 223 4.07 11.65 -8.68
N ILE A 224 2.75 11.64 -8.48
CA ILE A 224 1.77 12.27 -9.35
C ILE A 224 1.01 13.37 -8.60
N SER A 225 0.64 14.46 -9.28
CA SER A 225 -0.18 15.51 -8.65
C SER A 225 -1.62 15.00 -8.41
N PRO A 226 -2.34 15.50 -7.40
CA PRO A 226 -3.74 15.11 -7.19
C PRO A 226 -4.63 15.38 -8.40
N SER A 227 -4.46 16.52 -9.08
CA SER A 227 -5.23 16.87 -10.28
C SER A 227 -4.97 15.94 -11.46
N ASP A 228 -3.71 15.55 -11.66
CA ASP A 228 -3.35 14.60 -12.72
C ASP A 228 -3.86 13.20 -12.41
N PHE A 229 -3.79 12.79 -11.14
CA PHE A 229 -4.31 11.51 -10.70
C PHE A 229 -5.84 11.44 -10.89
N VAL A 230 -6.58 12.48 -10.47
CA VAL A 230 -8.03 12.61 -10.74
C VAL A 230 -8.31 12.53 -12.25
N THR A 231 -7.55 13.25 -13.07
CA THR A 231 -7.71 13.24 -14.53
C THR A 231 -7.54 11.83 -15.10
N PHE A 232 -6.55 11.09 -14.60
CA PHE A 232 -6.28 9.72 -15.03
C PHE A 232 -7.38 8.74 -14.59
N VAL A 233 -7.80 8.77 -13.31
CA VAL A 233 -8.83 7.84 -12.81
C VAL A 233 -10.22 8.15 -13.36
N THR A 234 -10.55 9.42 -13.61
CA THR A 234 -11.77 9.83 -14.34
C THR A 234 -11.78 9.21 -15.73
N TRP A 235 -10.65 9.28 -16.43
CA TRP A 235 -10.52 8.70 -17.75
C TRP A 235 -10.64 7.18 -17.72
N LEU A 236 -10.04 6.50 -16.74
CA LEU A 236 -10.21 5.05 -16.55
C LEU A 236 -11.68 4.67 -16.31
N ARG A 237 -12.41 5.46 -15.52
CA ARG A 237 -13.82 5.18 -15.18
C ARG A 237 -14.72 5.15 -16.41
N ALA A 238 -14.39 5.93 -17.44
CA ALA A 238 -15.11 5.99 -18.71
C ALA A 238 -14.83 4.79 -19.65
N ARG A 239 -14.02 3.80 -19.24
CA ARG A 239 -13.55 2.68 -20.09
C ARG A 239 -13.96 1.30 -19.62
N GLN A 240 -15.05 1.19 -18.88
CA GLN A 240 -15.48 -0.09 -18.27
C GLN A 240 -15.75 -1.21 -19.30
N ASP A 241 -15.98 -0.86 -20.57
CA ASP A 241 -16.17 -1.83 -21.66
C ASP A 241 -14.86 -2.54 -22.07
N THR A 242 -13.69 -1.93 -21.80
CA THR A 242 -12.38 -2.44 -22.23
C THR A 242 -11.40 -2.66 -21.10
N THR A 243 -11.58 -1.96 -19.98
CA THR A 243 -10.68 -1.97 -18.83
C THR A 243 -11.46 -2.13 -17.52
N VAL A 244 -10.95 -2.99 -16.64
CA VAL A 244 -11.44 -3.15 -15.27
C VAL A 244 -10.34 -2.81 -14.28
N VAL A 245 -10.68 -2.09 -13.22
CA VAL A 245 -9.74 -1.81 -12.11
C VAL A 245 -9.96 -2.86 -11.00
N ARG A 246 -8.86 -3.48 -10.57
CA ARG A 246 -8.83 -4.51 -9.52
C ARG A 246 -7.63 -4.32 -8.61
N THR A 247 -7.79 -4.63 -7.34
CA THR A 247 -6.64 -4.76 -6.43
C THR A 247 -5.80 -5.97 -6.83
N VAL A 248 -4.54 -6.02 -6.39
CA VAL A 248 -3.65 -7.15 -6.66
C VAL A 248 -4.21 -8.46 -6.06
N ASP A 249 -4.77 -8.42 -4.86
CA ASP A 249 -5.43 -9.56 -4.24
C ASP A 249 -6.67 -10.04 -5.02
N GLN A 250 -7.46 -9.12 -5.62
CA GLN A 250 -8.59 -9.50 -6.47
C GLN A 250 -8.14 -10.21 -7.76
N VAL A 251 -6.93 -9.93 -8.24
CA VAL A 251 -6.35 -10.58 -9.44
C VAL A 251 -5.73 -11.92 -9.09
N MET A 252 -4.94 -11.97 -8.01
CA MET A 252 -4.16 -13.15 -7.63
C MET A 252 -4.97 -14.16 -6.81
N GLY A 253 -5.82 -13.66 -5.91
CA GLY A 253 -6.61 -14.46 -4.97
C GLY A 253 -5.78 -15.38 -4.08
N GLY A 254 -6.37 -16.53 -3.77
CA GLY A 254 -5.77 -17.54 -2.90
C GLY A 254 -6.15 -17.37 -1.43
N PRO A 255 -5.90 -18.40 -0.59
CA PRO A 255 -6.25 -18.35 0.82
C PRO A 255 -5.32 -17.40 1.59
N LEU A 256 -5.81 -16.86 2.70
CA LEU A 256 -4.94 -16.21 3.69
C LEU A 256 -4.07 -17.28 4.37
N LYS A 257 -2.77 -17.26 4.12
CA LYS A 257 -1.81 -18.21 4.69
C LYS A 257 -1.46 -17.87 6.14
N PRO A 258 -0.95 -18.83 6.93
CA PRO A 258 -0.47 -18.58 8.29
C PRO A 258 0.50 -17.40 8.35
N VAL A 259 0.41 -16.62 9.43
CA VAL A 259 1.29 -15.48 9.70
C VAL A 259 2.53 -15.95 10.45
N HIS A 260 3.69 -15.46 10.02
CA HIS A 260 5.01 -15.74 10.59
C HIS A 260 5.68 -14.43 10.98
N GLY A 261 6.61 -14.47 11.94
CA GLY A 261 7.32 -13.29 12.44
C GLY A 261 6.75 -12.76 13.75
N GLU A 262 7.40 -11.72 14.27
CA GLU A 262 7.05 -11.06 15.52
C GLU A 262 6.50 -9.65 15.22
N PRO A 263 5.25 -9.33 15.61
CA PRO A 263 4.71 -7.99 15.43
C PRO A 263 5.54 -6.92 16.14
N SER A 264 5.57 -5.70 15.59
CA SER A 264 6.25 -4.58 16.22
C SER A 264 5.58 -4.15 17.52
N ASP A 265 6.30 -4.28 18.63
CA ASP A 265 5.88 -3.82 19.97
C ASP A 265 5.48 -2.33 20.00
N ARG A 266 6.07 -1.50 19.12
CA ARG A 266 5.76 -0.07 19.02
C ARG A 266 4.31 0.18 18.63
N LEU A 267 3.75 -0.69 17.78
CA LEU A 267 2.40 -0.54 17.20
C LEU A 267 1.41 -1.51 17.81
N VAL A 268 1.91 -2.62 18.33
CA VAL A 268 1.12 -3.65 18.97
C VAL A 268 1.72 -3.94 20.34
N PRO A 269 1.26 -3.26 21.40
CA PRO A 269 1.61 -3.64 22.75
C PRO A 269 1.10 -5.07 23.04
N ASP A 270 1.86 -5.84 23.83
CA ASP A 270 1.51 -7.18 24.29
C ASP A 270 0.06 -7.19 24.85
N PRO A 271 -0.84 -8.07 24.36
CA PRO A 271 -2.20 -8.19 24.87
C PRO A 271 -2.28 -8.77 26.30
N SER A 272 -1.16 -9.22 26.88
CA SER A 272 -1.12 -9.68 28.27
C SER A 272 -1.55 -8.56 29.22
N PRO A 273 -2.64 -8.73 29.99
CA PRO A 273 -3.08 -7.74 30.95
C PRO A 273 -2.20 -7.86 32.20
N ALA A 274 -0.95 -7.41 32.12
CA ALA A 274 -0.43 -6.65 33.23
C ALA A 274 -1.11 -5.30 33.11
N ILE A 275 -2.20 -5.01 33.82
CA ILE A 275 -2.11 -4.59 35.22
C ILE A 275 -0.64 -4.39 35.68
N SER A 276 0.12 -3.61 34.92
CA SER A 276 0.82 -2.53 35.55
C SER A 276 -0.28 -1.62 36.07
N THR A 277 -0.81 -1.97 37.25
CA THR A 277 -1.10 -0.96 38.26
C THR A 277 -0.04 0.12 38.01
N PRO A 278 -0.37 1.38 37.71
CA PRO A 278 0.68 2.39 37.67
C PRO A 278 1.46 2.15 38.94
N GLN A 279 2.76 1.81 38.82
CA GLN A 279 3.58 1.64 40.00
C GLN A 279 3.35 2.94 40.74
N ALA A 280 2.56 2.87 41.82
CA ALA A 280 2.34 4.01 42.67
C ALA A 280 3.77 4.41 42.99
N LEU A 281 4.19 5.58 42.52
CA LEU A 281 5.50 6.17 42.81
C LEU A 281 5.81 5.74 44.23
N SER A 282 6.78 4.83 44.38
CA SER A 282 6.88 4.10 45.63
C SER A 282 6.91 5.16 46.71
N LYS A 283 5.99 5.09 47.68
CA LYS A 283 5.96 6.02 48.82
C LYS A 283 7.20 5.84 49.70
N ALA A 284 8.22 5.11 49.25
CA ALA A 284 9.51 5.10 49.88
C ALA A 284 10.15 6.48 49.68
N PRO A 285 10.54 7.16 50.77
CA PRO A 285 11.28 8.40 50.69
C PRO A 285 12.55 8.21 49.87
N ALA A 286 12.94 9.24 49.10
CA ALA A 286 14.19 9.19 48.37
C ALA A 286 15.35 9.08 49.36
N TRP A 287 15.30 9.84 50.47
CA TRP A 287 16.14 9.75 51.67
C TRP A 287 15.34 10.16 52.93
N THR A 288 15.76 9.68 54.11
CA THR A 288 15.29 10.19 55.41
C THR A 288 16.43 10.98 56.06
N VAL A 289 16.20 12.26 56.35
CA VAL A 289 17.19 13.14 57.00
C VAL A 289 16.64 13.53 58.37
N LEU A 290 17.35 13.17 59.45
CA LEU A 290 16.94 13.46 60.83
C LEU A 290 15.50 12.99 61.17
N GLY A 291 15.08 11.85 60.61
CA GLY A 291 13.75 11.28 60.86
C GLY A 291 12.62 11.90 60.04
N ILE A 292 12.92 12.75 59.06
CA ILE A 292 11.94 13.33 58.13
C ILE A 292 12.14 12.72 56.74
N ASP A 293 11.06 12.18 56.20
CA ASP A 293 11.00 11.54 54.89
C ASP A 293 10.92 12.58 53.77
N VAL A 294 11.92 12.62 52.89
CA VAL A 294 11.98 13.59 51.78
C VAL A 294 11.67 12.87 50.45
N GLY A 295 10.55 13.23 49.83
CA GLY A 295 10.16 12.71 48.51
C GLY A 295 10.91 13.41 47.37
N GLN A 296 11.05 12.75 46.21
CA GLN A 296 11.73 13.35 45.04
C GLN A 296 11.13 14.69 44.59
N SER A 297 9.81 14.88 44.74
CA SER A 297 9.14 16.15 44.44
C SER A 297 9.56 17.28 45.39
N GLN A 298 9.90 16.99 46.64
CA GLN A 298 10.36 17.99 47.62
C GLN A 298 11.79 18.45 47.34
N ILE A 299 12.64 17.57 46.79
CA ILE A 299 14.01 17.91 46.37
C ILE A 299 13.98 18.97 45.27
N LEU A 300 13.13 18.78 44.26
CA LEU A 300 12.99 19.73 43.15
C LEU A 300 12.52 21.11 43.63
N VAL A 301 11.55 21.15 44.56
CA VAL A 301 11.07 22.41 45.15
C VAL A 301 12.18 23.09 45.96
N LEU A 302 12.94 22.34 46.76
CA LEU A 302 14.03 22.91 47.57
C LEU A 302 15.14 23.50 46.69
N CYS A 303 15.53 22.81 45.61
CA CYS A 303 16.51 23.31 44.65
C CYS A 303 16.05 24.64 44.04
N VAL A 304 14.81 24.74 43.60
CA VAL A 304 14.26 25.98 43.02
C VAL A 304 14.26 27.12 44.03
N VAL A 305 13.86 26.87 45.28
CA VAL A 305 13.84 27.90 46.34
C VAL A 305 15.25 28.38 46.66
N VAL A 306 16.23 27.48 46.79
CA VAL A 306 17.63 27.84 47.06
C VAL A 306 18.23 28.64 45.90
N THR A 307 18.01 28.21 44.66
CA THR A 307 18.47 28.96 43.49
C THR A 307 17.86 30.36 43.44
N PHE A 308 16.56 30.49 43.72
CA PHE A 308 15.89 31.79 43.75
C PHE A 308 16.44 32.70 44.86
N ALA A 309 16.67 32.16 46.07
CA ALA A 309 17.24 32.90 47.19
C ALA A 309 18.67 33.38 46.91
N ILE A 310 19.51 32.55 46.28
CA ILE A 310 20.86 32.93 45.87
C ILE A 310 20.81 34.08 44.85
N VAL A 311 19.94 33.99 43.84
CA VAL A 311 19.80 35.03 42.81
C VAL A 311 19.32 36.35 43.41
N VAL A 312 18.35 36.31 44.33
CA VAL A 312 17.84 37.50 45.02
C VAL A 312 18.93 38.13 45.89
N THR A 313 19.64 37.34 46.68
CA THR A 313 20.72 37.84 47.56
C THR A 313 21.85 38.47 46.75
N PHE A 314 22.24 37.84 45.63
CA PHE A 314 23.25 38.39 44.72
C PHE A 314 22.81 39.71 44.07
N ARG A 315 21.54 39.82 43.66
CA ARG A 315 20.97 41.08 43.12
C ARG A 315 20.90 42.20 44.17
N LEU A 316 20.62 41.87 45.43
CA LEU A 316 20.60 42.86 46.51
C LEU A 316 22.02 43.34 46.86
N ALA A 317 22.99 42.43 46.94
CA ALA A 317 24.40 42.77 47.21
C ALA A 317 25.01 43.66 46.11
N THR A 318 24.69 43.40 44.84
CA THR A 318 25.20 44.17 43.69
C THR A 318 24.51 45.54 43.51
N LYS A 319 23.31 45.74 44.06
CA LYS A 319 22.62 47.05 44.07
C LYS A 319 23.25 48.03 45.06
N GLY A 320 23.76 47.55 46.19
CA GLY A 320 24.36 48.39 47.24
C GLY A 320 25.73 49.00 46.87
N GLN A 321 26.42 48.47 45.87
CA GLN A 321 27.74 48.95 45.44
C GLN A 321 27.70 50.02 44.34
N ARG A 322 26.50 50.46 43.89
CA ARG A 322 26.36 51.50 42.85
C ARG A 322 26.16 52.93 43.39
N HIS A 323 26.19 53.13 44.71
CA HIS A 323 26.00 54.45 45.34
C HIS A 323 27.06 54.81 46.40
N ALA A 324 28.25 54.22 46.33
CA ALA A 324 29.40 54.60 47.14
C ALA A 324 30.54 55.14 46.24
N LEU A 325 30.32 56.33 45.67
CA LEU A 325 31.30 57.32 45.24
C LEU A 325 30.66 58.69 45.43
#